data_AF-A0A668S697-F1
#
_entry.id   AF-A0A668S697-F1
#
_cell.length_a   1.000
_cell.length_b   1.000
_cell.length_c   1.000
_cell.angle_alpha   90.00
_cell.angle_beta   90.00
_cell.angle_gamma   90.00
#
_symmetry.space_group_name_H-M   'P 1'
#
loop_
_entity.id
_entity.type
_entity.pdbx_description
1 polymer ?
#
loop_
_entity_poly.entity_id
_entity_poly.type
_entity_poly.pdbx_seq_one_letter_code
_entity_poly.pdbx_strand_id
1 'polypeptide(L)'
;MKNIVDRMKNLSNFLVIEANLNGEMNLKIETDLVSVTTHFRDLGNPPWGDDASQDGGPSQIRDPESMVEARVDIRRLQQFLMGQQVNPSKAMCNIVHQSVLHLILLHEDMSLQYFIPAVA
;
A
#
# COMPACT_ATOMS: atom_id res chain seq x y z
N MET A 1 2.26 -7.18 -9.08
CA MET A 1 3.06 -6.46 -8.05
C MET A 1 4.44 -7.08 -7.80
N LYS A 2 4.54 -8.38 -7.47
CA LYS A 2 5.83 -9.06 -7.16
C LYS A 2 6.97 -8.76 -8.14
N ASN A 3 6.75 -8.96 -9.45
CA ASN A 3 7.77 -8.75 -10.48
C ASN A 3 8.25 -7.29 -10.57
N ILE A 4 7.40 -6.32 -10.21
CA ILE A 4 7.74 -4.90 -10.24
C ILE A 4 8.66 -4.59 -9.07
N VAL A 5 8.27 -4.99 -7.86
CA VAL A 5 9.09 -4.83 -6.63
C VAL A 5 10.45 -5.52 -6.78
N ASP A 6 10.49 -6.70 -7.42
CA ASP A 6 11.72 -7.44 -7.65
C ASP A 6 12.70 -6.74 -8.62
N ARG A 7 12.19 -5.97 -9.58
CA ARG A 7 13.02 -5.13 -10.47
C ARG A 7 13.45 -3.85 -9.76
N MET A 8 12.51 -3.23 -9.06
CA MET A 8 12.66 -1.97 -8.32
C MET A 8 13.71 -2.05 -7.21
N LYS A 9 13.85 -3.19 -6.52
CA LYS A 9 14.85 -3.37 -5.44
C LYS A 9 16.30 -3.17 -5.89
N ASN A 10 16.56 -3.36 -7.19
CA ASN A 10 17.89 -3.19 -7.76
C ASN A 10 18.22 -1.70 -7.99
N LEU A 11 17.22 -0.82 -7.93
CA LEU A 11 17.37 0.62 -8.10
C LEU A 11 17.49 1.34 -6.75
N SER A 12 16.70 0.94 -5.75
CA SER A 12 16.76 1.52 -4.41
C SER A 12 16.36 0.50 -3.34
N ASN A 13 16.87 0.71 -2.12
CA ASN A 13 16.43 -0.05 -0.94
C ASN A 13 15.10 0.44 -0.38
N PHE A 14 14.62 1.59 -0.83
CA PHE A 14 13.42 2.24 -0.34
C PHE A 14 12.41 2.42 -1.47
N LEU A 15 11.15 2.26 -1.10
CA LEU A 15 10.01 2.39 -2.00
C LEU A 15 8.96 3.26 -1.31
N VAL A 16 8.48 4.28 -2.00
CA VAL A 16 7.31 5.04 -1.57
C VAL A 16 6.07 4.39 -2.17
N ILE A 17 5.12 4.05 -1.31
CA ILE A 17 3.81 3.53 -1.70
C ILE A 17 2.80 4.60 -1.35
N GLU A 18 2.00 5.00 -2.34
CA GLU A 18 0.91 5.94 -2.12
C GLU A 18 -0.40 5.40 -2.68
N ALA A 19 -1.51 5.83 -2.11
CA ALA A 19 -2.84 5.52 -2.61
C ALA A 19 -3.82 6.64 -2.26
N ASN A 20 -4.91 6.72 -3.00
CA ASN A 20 -6.02 7.63 -2.73
C ASN A 20 -7.33 6.86 -2.46
N LEU A 21 -8.42 7.57 -2.24
CA LEU A 21 -9.75 6.98 -2.04
C LEU A 21 -10.55 6.84 -3.34
N ASN A 22 -9.92 7.07 -4.49
CA ASN A 22 -10.49 6.92 -5.83
C ASN A 22 -9.91 5.71 -6.60
N GLY A 23 -9.23 4.80 -5.91
CA GLY A 23 -8.83 3.52 -6.50
C GLY A 23 -7.52 3.61 -7.28
N GLU A 24 -6.72 4.63 -6.99
CA GLU A 24 -5.37 4.77 -7.50
C GLU A 24 -4.35 4.42 -6.41
N MET A 25 -3.30 3.69 -6.80
CA MET A 25 -2.16 3.37 -5.97
C MET A 25 -0.88 3.45 -6.80
N ASN A 26 0.17 4.08 -6.28
CA ASN A 26 1.44 4.20 -6.97
C ASN A 26 2.58 3.60 -6.16
N LEU A 27 3.52 2.98 -6.87
CA LEU A 27 4.82 2.54 -6.36
C LEU A 27 5.90 3.43 -6.96
N LYS A 28 6.62 4.16 -6.12
CA LYS A 28 7.62 5.16 -6.51
C LYS A 28 9.00 4.81 -5.96
N ILE A 29 9.99 4.85 -6.83
CA ILE A 29 11.41 4.87 -6.48
C ILE A 29 12.01 6.13 -7.04
N GLU A 30 12.71 6.87 -6.20
CA GLU A 30 13.47 8.04 -6.58
C GLU A 30 14.91 7.89 -6.12
N THR A 31 15.84 8.16 -7.02
CA THR A 31 17.29 8.15 -6.83
C THR A 31 17.89 9.31 -7.60
N ASP A 32 19.17 9.62 -7.35
CA ASP A 32 19.86 10.73 -8.02
C ASP A 32 19.93 10.60 -9.55
N LEU A 33 19.80 9.37 -10.08
CA LEU A 33 19.96 9.09 -11.51
C LEU A 33 18.63 8.80 -12.22
N VAL A 34 17.68 8.16 -11.52
CA VAL A 34 16.43 7.69 -12.11
C VAL A 34 15.28 7.78 -11.12
N SER A 35 14.12 8.18 -11.64
CA SER A 35 12.83 8.06 -10.95
C SER A 35 11.95 7.08 -11.71
N VAL A 36 11.38 6.11 -11.00
CA VAL A 36 10.49 5.08 -11.55
C VAL A 36 9.19 5.10 -10.77
N THR A 37 8.09 5.36 -11.47
CA THR A 37 6.74 5.27 -10.89
C THR A 37 5.94 4.20 -11.63
N THR A 38 5.29 3.32 -10.88
CA THR A 38 4.31 2.37 -11.42
C THR A 38 2.94 2.73 -10.88
N HIS A 39 1.99 2.91 -11.79
CA HIS A 39 0.62 3.31 -11.49
C HIS A 39 -0.31 2.09 -11.53
N PHE A 40 -1.08 1.90 -10.47
CA PHE A 40 -2.19 0.96 -10.38
C PHE A 40 -3.48 1.77 -10.31
N ARG A 41 -4.42 1.46 -11.20
CA ARG A 41 -5.73 2.12 -11.30
C ARG A 41 -6.83 1.07 -11.18
N ASP A 42 -8.06 1.54 -11.09
CA ASP A 42 -9.26 0.70 -11.02
C ASP A 42 -9.26 -0.25 -9.80
N LEU A 43 -8.65 0.20 -8.70
CA LEU A 43 -8.67 -0.52 -7.43
C LEU A 43 -9.95 -0.22 -6.64
N GLY A 44 -10.46 -1.22 -5.92
CA GLY A 44 -11.61 -1.02 -5.03
C GLY A 44 -11.20 -0.42 -3.69
N ASN A 45 -11.99 0.52 -3.18
CA ASN A 45 -11.85 1.05 -1.82
C ASN A 45 -12.88 0.42 -0.88
N PRO A 46 -12.50 0.08 0.36
CA PRO A 46 -13.46 -0.41 1.34
C PRO A 46 -14.47 0.69 1.71
N PRO A 47 -15.72 0.33 2.03
CA PRO A 47 -16.81 1.28 2.27
C PRO A 47 -16.67 2.10 3.58
N TRP A 48 -15.58 1.93 4.32
CA TRP A 48 -15.37 2.54 5.64
C TRP A 48 -15.17 4.07 5.61
N GLY A 49 -15.18 4.69 4.42
CA GLY A 49 -14.98 6.14 4.25
C GLY A 49 -16.22 7.01 4.54
N ASP A 50 -17.44 6.51 4.33
CA ASP A 50 -18.64 7.37 4.31
C ASP A 50 -19.65 7.12 5.44
N ASP A 51 -19.66 5.95 6.10
CA ASP A 51 -20.79 5.56 6.99
C ASP A 51 -20.39 4.99 8.36
N ALA A 52 -19.11 5.02 8.74
CA ALA A 52 -18.61 4.37 9.96
C ALA A 52 -18.24 5.32 11.12
N SER A 53 -18.63 6.60 11.08
CA SER A 53 -18.53 7.49 12.23
C SER A 53 -19.84 7.48 13.05
N GLN A 54 -20.07 6.40 13.81
CA GLN A 54 -21.02 6.45 14.93
C GLN A 54 -20.44 7.16 16.17
N ASP A 55 -19.16 7.55 16.14
CA ASP A 55 -18.53 8.40 17.14
C ASP A 55 -18.24 9.77 16.51
N GLY A 56 -18.92 10.81 16.99
CA GLY A 56 -18.98 12.16 16.44
C GLY A 56 -17.68 12.97 16.54
N GLY A 57 -16.56 12.43 16.04
CA GLY A 57 -15.39 13.21 15.66
C GLY A 57 -15.58 13.81 14.25
N PRO A 58 -14.91 14.93 13.91
CA PRO A 58 -15.03 15.50 12.58
C PRO A 58 -14.55 14.47 11.57
N SER A 59 -15.48 13.92 10.79
CA SER A 59 -15.19 13.22 9.54
C SER A 59 -14.50 14.24 8.66
N GLN A 60 -13.17 14.29 8.70
CA GLN A 60 -12.42 15.05 7.71
C GLN A 60 -12.76 14.39 6.39
N ILE A 61 -13.66 15.03 5.63
CA ILE A 61 -13.96 14.76 4.23
C ILE A 61 -12.61 14.97 3.53
N ARG A 62 -11.79 13.94 3.53
CA ARG A 62 -10.50 13.96 2.89
C ARG A 62 -10.80 13.95 1.40
N ASP A 63 -10.15 14.84 0.66
CA ASP A 63 -10.25 14.87 -0.79
C ASP A 63 -9.99 13.44 -1.33
N PRO A 64 -10.94 12.82 -2.05
CA PRO A 64 -10.79 11.46 -2.54
C PRO A 64 -9.57 11.26 -3.44
N GLU A 65 -9.09 12.34 -4.06
CA GLU A 65 -7.90 12.36 -4.91
C GLU A 65 -6.60 12.51 -4.11
N SER A 66 -6.68 12.90 -2.83
CA SER A 66 -5.50 13.11 -1.98
C SER A 66 -4.76 11.80 -1.72
N MET A 67 -3.50 11.77 -2.12
CA MET A 67 -2.61 10.63 -1.89
C MET A 67 -2.16 10.58 -0.42
N VAL A 68 -2.32 9.41 0.20
CA VAL A 68 -1.57 9.02 1.41
C VAL A 68 -0.36 8.20 1.01
N GLU A 69 0.79 8.53 1.55
CA GLU A 69 2.01 7.74 1.31
C GLU A 69 2.64 7.15 2.58
N ALA A 70 3.40 6.08 2.38
CA ALA A 70 4.36 5.53 3.32
C ALA A 70 5.62 5.09 2.58
N ARG A 71 6.78 5.57 3.05
CA ARG A 71 8.08 5.11 2.56
C ARG A 71 8.51 3.88 3.35
N VAL A 72 8.79 2.77 2.68
CA VAL A 72 9.10 1.49 3.33
C VAL A 72 10.38 0.86 2.80
N ASP A 73 10.98 -0.03 3.59
CA ASP A 73 12.06 -0.91 3.12
C ASP A 73 11.50 -1.90 2.09
N ILE A 74 12.02 -1.82 0.86
CA ILE A 74 11.52 -2.64 -0.24
C ILE A 74 11.76 -4.15 -0.01
N ARG A 75 12.78 -4.52 0.76
CA ARG A 75 13.10 -5.91 1.07
C ARG A 75 12.03 -6.53 1.96
N ARG A 76 11.48 -5.75 2.91
CA ARG A 76 10.34 -6.19 3.75
C ARG A 76 9.10 -6.45 2.91
N LEU A 77 8.81 -5.54 1.96
CA LEU A 77 7.70 -5.73 1.03
C LEU A 77 7.92 -6.93 0.11
N GLN A 78 9.15 -7.11 -0.40
CA GLN A 78 9.51 -8.26 -1.22
C GLN A 78 9.35 -9.57 -0.45
N GLN A 79 9.81 -9.65 0.81
CA GLN A 79 9.66 -10.83 1.66
C GLN A 79 8.19 -11.22 1.81
N PHE A 80 7.32 -10.25 2.07
CA PHE A 80 5.89 -10.47 2.10
C PHE A 80 5.35 -11.02 0.76
N LEU A 81 5.68 -10.38 -0.36
CA LEU A 81 5.23 -10.78 -1.69
C LEU A 81 5.81 -12.14 -2.15
N MET A 82 6.98 -12.54 -1.64
CA MET A 82 7.56 -13.86 -1.91
C MET A 82 6.88 -14.96 -1.11
N GLY A 83 6.40 -14.66 0.11
CA GLY A 83 5.63 -15.59 0.93
C GLY A 83 4.26 -15.94 0.34
N GLN A 84 3.74 -15.12 -0.57
CA GLN A 84 2.50 -15.39 -1.29
C GLN A 84 2.75 -16.35 -2.46
N GLN A 85 2.62 -17.66 -2.20
CA GLN A 85 2.69 -18.70 -3.24
C GLN A 85 1.35 -18.90 -3.96
N VAL A 86 0.24 -18.60 -3.30
CA VAL A 86 -1.12 -18.67 -3.83
C VAL A 86 -1.73 -17.28 -3.92
N ASN A 87 -2.63 -17.07 -4.89
CA ASN A 87 -3.35 -15.82 -4.98
C ASN A 87 -4.41 -15.76 -3.86
N PRO A 88 -4.41 -14.70 -3.05
CA PRO A 88 -5.42 -14.53 -2.02
C PRO A 88 -6.78 -14.28 -2.66
N SER A 89 -7.84 -14.71 -1.97
CA SER A 89 -9.23 -14.38 -2.30
C SER A 89 -9.49 -12.88 -2.20
N LYS A 90 -8.81 -12.20 -1.26
CA LYS A 90 -8.88 -10.76 -1.07
C LYS A 90 -7.52 -10.22 -0.61
N ALA A 91 -7.09 -9.09 -1.17
CA ALA A 91 -5.91 -8.36 -0.73
C ALA A 91 -6.30 -6.92 -0.40
N MET A 92 -5.85 -6.41 0.75
CA MET A 92 -6.06 -5.03 1.16
C MET A 92 -4.73 -4.41 1.54
N CYS A 93 -4.55 -3.16 1.15
CA CYS A 93 -3.36 -2.36 1.40
C CYS A 93 -3.79 -1.09 2.12
N ASN A 94 -3.54 -1.04 3.42
CA ASN A 94 -3.86 0.10 4.27
C ASN A 94 -2.60 0.94 4.48
N ILE A 95 -2.68 2.23 4.20
CA ILE A 95 -1.56 3.16 4.37
C ILE A 95 -1.91 4.12 5.51
N VAL A 96 -1.18 4.01 6.61
CA VAL A 96 -1.18 5.03 7.65
C VAL A 96 -0.07 6.02 7.31
N HIS A 97 -0.46 7.25 6.97
CA HIS A 97 0.42 8.26 6.40
C HIS A 97 1.74 8.39 7.17
N GLN A 98 2.86 8.23 6.46
CA GLN A 98 4.23 8.33 6.96
C GLN A 98 4.54 7.44 8.19
N SER A 99 3.73 6.42 8.47
CA SER A 99 3.82 5.64 9.71
C SER A 99 3.93 4.15 9.48
N VAL A 100 2.95 3.53 8.83
CA VAL A 100 2.95 2.08 8.62
C VAL A 100 2.15 1.69 7.39
N LEU A 101 2.66 0.70 6.67
CA LEU A 101 1.93 -0.04 5.66
C LEU A 101 1.37 -1.31 6.29
N HIS A 102 0.05 -1.47 6.27
CA HIS A 102 -0.65 -2.64 6.78
C HIS A 102 -1.25 -3.42 5.62
N LEU A 103 -0.75 -4.63 5.40
CA LEU A 103 -1.17 -5.52 4.34
C LEU A 103 -2.02 -6.63 4.94
N ILE A 104 -3.22 -6.83 4.39
CA ILE A 104 -4.13 -7.89 4.81
C ILE A 104 -4.41 -8.78 3.60
N LEU A 105 -4.21 -10.08 3.78
CA LEU A 105 -4.54 -11.09 2.79
C LEU A 105 -5.53 -12.07 3.38
N LEU A 106 -6.58 -12.34 2.63
CA LEU A 106 -7.58 -13.34 2.95
C LEU A 106 -7.47 -14.46 1.92
N HIS A 107 -7.33 -15.69 2.38
CA HIS A 107 -7.34 -16.88 1.53
C HIS A 107 -8.12 -17.98 2.24
N GLU A 108 -9.28 -18.34 1.68
CA GLU A 108 -10.25 -19.23 2.32
C GLU A 108 -10.61 -18.74 3.73
N ASP A 109 -10.43 -19.57 4.77
CA ASP A 109 -10.72 -19.24 6.16
C ASP A 109 -9.51 -18.63 6.91
N MET A 110 -8.43 -18.32 6.21
CA MET A 110 -7.21 -17.75 6.79
C MET A 110 -7.06 -16.26 6.46
N SER A 111 -6.71 -15.48 7.49
CA SER A 111 -6.28 -14.09 7.33
C SER A 111 -4.82 -13.94 7.73
N LEU A 112 -4.00 -13.38 6.85
CA LEU A 112 -2.63 -12.95 7.14
C LEU A 112 -2.59 -11.43 7.22
N GLN A 113 -2.05 -10.91 8.32
CA GLN A 113 -1.80 -9.48 8.48
C GLN A 113 -0.30 -9.23 8.59
N TYR A 114 0.21 -8.25 7.87
CA TYR A 114 1.62 -7.90 7.84
C TYR A 114 1.79 -6.39 7.97
N PHE A 115 2.68 -5.98 8.88
CA PHE A 115 2.95 -4.56 9.16
C PHE A 115 4.37 -4.21 8.75
N ILE A 116 4.51 -3.20 7.90
CA ILE A 116 5.81 -2.66 7.49
C ILE A 116 5.89 -1.22 8.01
N PRO A 117 6.75 -0.95 9.01
CA PRO A 117 6.92 0.40 9.51
C PRO A 117 7.50 1.28 8.41
N ALA A 118 7.05 2.53 8.36
CA ALA A 118 7.64 3.53 7.49
C ALA A 118 9.06 3.86 7.97
N VAL A 119 9.91 4.22 7.02
CA VAL A 119 11.29 4.63 7.25
C VAL A 119 11.42 6.12 6.98
N ALA A 120 12.09 6.82 7.90
CA ALA A 120 12.42 8.24 7.78
C ALA A 120 13.34 8.52 6.58
#